data_AF-A0AAX4HFS9-F1
#
_entry.id   AF-A0AAX4HFS9-F1
#
_cell.length_a   1.000
_cell.length_b   1.000
_cell.length_c   1.000
_cell.angle_alpha   90.00
_cell.angle_beta   90.00
_cell.angle_gamma   90.00
#
_symmetry.space_group_name_H-M   'P 1'
#
loop_
_entity.id
_entity.type
_entity.pdbx_description
1 polymer ?
#
loop_
_entity_poly.entity_id
_entity_poly.type
_entity_poly.pdbx_seq_one_letter_code
_entity_poly.pdbx_strand_id
1 'polypeptide(L)'
;MLKGMLREFPKCYWIWNHRRWCLEDLSKDHIADWKYELGLVLKVLEMDSRNFHGWHYRRYVVWSIERELLEAQGDAKKLQMSSLKLYLAEYVYATSKIKKNISNFSAWHSRSKLIPKIMILTSGVNDMGDLGEYAETVQLFKSPLKLLNYELDLVKTGMFMDAADTSVWLFMRWLLTDDIFVNELKKSSGDTYLQILEQQLSNVTELNELEKEDSPLQHDNVGCVKMIVFIRALINKQREKALLDKEVIESLNLLTELDPLRKGHYLDQINGLSPLTC
;
A
#
# COMPACT_ATOMS: atom_id res chain seq x y z
N MET A 1 -34.77 5.07 1.78
CA MET A 1 -34.83 3.88 0.90
C MET A 1 -33.43 3.31 0.60
N LEU A 2 -32.52 4.04 -0.07
CA LEU A 2 -31.19 3.53 -0.47
C LEU A 2 -30.29 3.02 0.66
N LYS A 3 -30.30 3.67 1.83
CA LYS A 3 -29.52 3.22 3.00
C LYS A 3 -29.92 1.82 3.48
N GLY A 4 -31.22 1.49 3.42
CA GLY A 4 -31.70 0.15 3.76
C GLY A 4 -31.18 -0.90 2.79
N MET A 5 -31.20 -0.56 1.49
CA MET A 5 -30.72 -1.46 0.44
C MET A 5 -29.20 -1.68 0.50
N LEU A 6 -28.40 -0.70 0.96
CA LEU A 6 -26.96 -0.91 1.18
C LEU A 6 -26.65 -1.89 2.33
N ARG A 7 -27.55 -2.01 3.31
CA ARG A 7 -27.42 -2.99 4.39
C ARG A 7 -27.74 -4.40 3.89
N GLU A 8 -28.78 -4.54 3.08
CA GLU A 8 -29.23 -5.84 2.54
C GLU A 8 -28.37 -6.32 1.37
N PHE A 9 -27.94 -5.40 0.50
CA PHE A 9 -27.20 -5.68 -0.73
C PHE A 9 -25.92 -4.83 -0.84
N PRO A 10 -24.97 -4.96 0.12
CA PRO A 10 -23.76 -4.12 0.20
C PRO A 10 -22.78 -4.30 -0.97
N LYS A 11 -23.01 -5.30 -1.84
CA LYS A 11 -22.18 -5.62 -3.01
C LYS A 11 -22.90 -5.36 -4.34
N CYS A 12 -24.10 -4.77 -4.32
CA CYS A 12 -24.81 -4.44 -5.55
C CYS A 12 -24.23 -3.15 -6.17
N TYR A 13 -23.60 -3.29 -7.34
CA TYR A 13 -22.97 -2.18 -8.06
C TYR A 13 -23.93 -1.01 -8.31
N TRP A 14 -25.17 -1.31 -8.71
CA TRP A 14 -26.16 -0.30 -9.09
C TRP A 14 -26.57 0.60 -7.93
N ILE A 15 -26.62 0.08 -6.70
CA ILE A 15 -26.97 0.89 -5.53
C ILE A 15 -25.86 1.92 -5.26
N TRP A 16 -24.59 1.47 -5.30
CA TRP A 16 -23.45 2.37 -5.14
C TRP A 16 -23.37 3.40 -6.26
N ASN A 17 -23.61 2.97 -7.51
CA ASN A 17 -23.57 3.87 -8.65
C ASN A 17 -24.67 4.93 -8.59
N HIS A 18 -25.91 4.51 -8.32
CA HIS A 18 -27.03 5.45 -8.17
C HIS A 18 -26.82 6.41 -7.01
N ARG A 19 -26.25 5.94 -5.89
CA ARG A 19 -25.90 6.82 -4.76
C ARG A 19 -24.87 7.88 -5.14
N ARG A 20 -23.80 7.51 -5.87
CA ARG A 20 -22.82 8.48 -6.39
C ARG A 20 -23.48 9.49 -7.32
N TRP A 21 -24.31 9.04 -8.25
CA TRP A 21 -25.03 9.92 -9.17
C TRP A 21 -25.88 10.97 -8.43
N CYS A 22 -26.64 10.56 -7.41
CA CYS A 22 -27.40 11.52 -6.59
C CYS A 22 -26.49 12.54 -5.89
N LEU A 23 -25.33 12.12 -5.37
CA LEU A 23 -24.40 13.02 -4.69
C LEU A 23 -23.68 13.97 -5.64
N GLU A 24 -23.39 13.53 -6.87
CA GLU A 24 -22.84 14.40 -7.91
C GLU A 24 -23.80 15.53 -8.24
N ASP A 25 -25.10 15.25 -8.28
CA ASP A 25 -26.12 16.27 -8.51
C ASP A 25 -26.24 17.23 -7.31
N LEU A 26 -26.34 16.69 -6.09
CA LEU A 26 -26.40 17.48 -4.85
C LEU A 26 -25.13 18.33 -4.61
N SER A 27 -23.97 17.88 -5.08
CA SER A 27 -22.71 18.61 -4.91
C SER A 27 -22.63 19.86 -5.79
N LYS A 28 -23.34 19.91 -6.93
CA LYS A 28 -23.41 21.13 -7.76
C LYS A 28 -24.01 22.31 -7.01
N ASP A 29 -24.96 22.02 -6.11
CA ASP A 29 -25.62 23.00 -5.27
C ASP A 29 -24.98 23.11 -3.87
N HIS A 30 -23.82 22.47 -3.65
CA HIS A 30 -23.10 22.41 -2.37
C HIS A 30 -23.95 21.93 -1.17
N ILE A 31 -24.91 21.04 -1.41
CA ILE A 31 -25.79 20.46 -0.37
C ILE A 31 -25.49 18.99 -0.05
N ALA A 32 -24.47 18.40 -0.68
CA ALA A 32 -24.04 17.04 -0.39
C ALA A 32 -23.41 16.94 1.01
N ASP A 33 -23.95 16.06 1.87
CA ASP A 33 -23.39 15.82 3.21
C ASP A 33 -22.31 14.73 3.17
N TRP A 34 -21.08 15.12 2.82
CA TRP A 34 -19.96 14.19 2.75
C TRP A 34 -19.57 13.58 4.10
N LYS A 35 -19.84 14.28 5.22
CA LYS A 35 -19.58 13.75 6.56
C LYS A 35 -20.53 12.59 6.86
N TYR A 36 -21.79 12.71 6.47
CA TYR A 36 -22.75 11.61 6.52
C TYR A 36 -22.29 10.43 5.66
N GLU A 37 -21.80 10.69 4.45
CA GLU A 37 -21.31 9.64 3.56
C GLU A 37 -20.09 8.89 4.12
N LEU A 38 -19.15 9.61 4.74
CA LEU A 38 -18.03 9.01 5.47
C LEU A 38 -18.52 8.13 6.63
N GLY A 39 -19.51 8.59 7.39
CA GLY A 39 -20.11 7.81 8.48
C GLY A 39 -20.87 6.57 7.98
N LEU A 40 -21.52 6.65 6.81
CA LEU A 40 -22.20 5.52 6.19
C LEU A 40 -21.20 4.46 5.73
N VAL A 41 -20.16 4.87 5.00
CA VAL A 41 -19.17 3.92 4.48
C VAL A 41 -18.34 3.29 5.60
N LEU A 42 -18.09 4.04 6.69
CA LEU A 42 -17.48 3.51 7.90
C LEU A 42 -18.27 2.32 8.45
N LYS A 43 -19.60 2.43 8.56
CA LYS A 43 -20.46 1.34 9.04
C LYS A 43 -20.42 0.13 8.11
N VAL A 44 -20.40 0.35 6.79
CA VAL A 44 -20.24 -0.74 5.81
C VAL A 44 -18.90 -1.46 5.99
N LEU A 45 -17.81 -0.72 6.19
CA LEU A 45 -16.46 -1.26 6.40
C LEU A 45 -16.20 -1.80 7.82
N GLU A 46 -17.11 -1.58 8.78
CA GLU A 46 -17.12 -2.33 10.04
C GLU A 46 -17.84 -3.68 9.90
N MET A 47 -18.86 -3.77 9.05
CA MET A 47 -19.56 -5.04 8.77
C MET A 47 -18.72 -5.96 7.87
N ASP A 48 -18.10 -5.41 6.82
CA ASP A 48 -17.19 -6.12 5.93
C ASP A 48 -15.99 -5.23 5.63
N SER A 49 -14.91 -5.43 6.38
CA SER A 49 -13.69 -4.63 6.27
C SER A 49 -12.97 -4.79 4.93
N ARG A 50 -13.31 -5.81 4.14
CA ARG A 50 -12.76 -6.07 2.80
C ARG A 50 -13.75 -5.75 1.69
N ASN A 51 -14.86 -5.08 1.99
CA ASN A 51 -15.84 -4.70 0.97
C ASN A 51 -15.23 -3.73 -0.04
N PHE A 52 -14.98 -4.23 -1.26
CA PHE A 52 -14.38 -3.48 -2.34
C PHE A 52 -15.19 -2.22 -2.72
N HIS A 53 -16.52 -2.32 -2.77
CA HIS A 53 -17.38 -1.19 -3.07
C HIS A 53 -17.34 -0.13 -1.98
N GLY A 54 -17.29 -0.55 -0.71
CA GLY A 54 -17.13 0.34 0.43
C GLY A 54 -15.82 1.12 0.34
N TRP A 55 -14.69 0.44 0.09
CA TRP A 55 -13.40 1.13 -0.06
C TRP A 55 -13.36 2.05 -1.28
N HIS A 56 -13.92 1.62 -2.41
CA HIS A 56 -14.01 2.45 -3.60
C HIS A 56 -14.88 3.69 -3.36
N TYR A 57 -16.03 3.53 -2.72
CA TYR A 57 -16.93 4.61 -2.36
C TYR A 57 -16.30 5.57 -1.36
N ARG A 58 -15.56 5.06 -0.35
CA ARG A 58 -14.83 5.90 0.60
C ARG A 58 -13.81 6.79 -0.11
N ARG A 59 -13.04 6.25 -1.06
CA ARG A 59 -12.11 7.06 -1.87
C ARG A 59 -12.83 8.12 -2.69
N TYR A 60 -13.99 7.79 -3.26
CA TYR A 60 -14.83 8.75 -3.97
C TYR A 60 -15.33 9.88 -3.05
N VAL A 61 -15.78 9.56 -1.83
CA VAL A 61 -16.20 10.57 -0.86
C VAL A 61 -15.04 11.48 -0.47
N VAL A 62 -13.86 10.92 -0.16
CA VAL A 62 -12.65 11.69 0.17
C VAL A 62 -12.24 12.61 -0.99
N TRP A 63 -12.25 12.09 -2.22
CA TRP A 63 -11.98 12.90 -3.41
C TRP A 63 -13.00 14.03 -3.59
N SER A 64 -14.28 13.79 -3.29
CA SER A 64 -15.32 14.80 -3.40
C SER A 64 -15.18 15.90 -2.35
N ILE A 65 -14.81 15.54 -1.12
CA ILE A 65 -14.47 16.50 -0.05
C ILE A 65 -13.29 17.36 -0.49
N GLU A 66 -12.21 16.74 -0.99
CA GLU A 66 -11.06 17.48 -1.50
C GLU A 66 -11.45 18.45 -2.62
N ARG A 67 -12.26 17.99 -3.59
CA ARG A 67 -12.71 18.83 -4.69
C ARG A 67 -13.46 20.07 -4.18
N GLU A 68 -14.43 19.90 -3.29
CA GLU A 68 -15.17 21.04 -2.73
C GLU A 68 -14.28 21.97 -1.89
N LEU A 69 -13.27 21.43 -1.20
CA LEU A 69 -12.27 22.26 -0.52
C LEU A 69 -11.48 23.11 -1.52
N LEU A 70 -11.10 22.56 -2.67
CA LEU A 70 -10.33 23.28 -3.69
C LEU A 70 -11.18 24.27 -4.50
N GLU A 71 -12.47 24.02 -4.65
CA GLU A 71 -13.43 24.95 -5.28
C GLU A 71 -13.77 26.13 -4.36
N ALA A 72 -13.68 25.94 -3.04
CA ALA A 72 -13.91 27.01 -2.07
C ALA A 72 -12.88 28.14 -2.25
N GLN A 73 -13.36 29.38 -2.41
CA GLN A 73 -12.49 30.54 -2.42
C GLN A 73 -11.85 30.71 -1.04
N GLY A 74 -10.52 30.74 -0.99
CA GLY A 74 -9.80 30.87 0.27
C GLY A 74 -8.29 30.98 0.10
N ASP A 75 -7.62 31.23 1.21
CA ASP A 75 -6.16 31.21 1.29
C ASP A 75 -5.63 29.82 0.90
N ALA A 76 -4.76 29.78 -0.12
CA ALA A 76 -4.14 28.57 -0.63
C ALA A 76 -3.44 27.76 0.47
N LYS A 77 -2.80 28.42 1.45
CA LYS A 77 -2.15 27.73 2.57
C LYS A 77 -3.17 26.99 3.43
N LYS A 78 -4.33 27.60 3.68
CA LYS A 78 -5.43 26.98 4.44
C LYS A 78 -6.05 25.80 3.70
N LEU A 79 -6.23 25.90 2.39
CA LEU A 79 -6.77 24.81 1.55
C LEU A 79 -5.81 23.62 1.49
N GLN A 80 -4.52 23.89 1.31
CA GLN A 80 -3.47 22.87 1.38
C GLN A 80 -3.49 22.15 2.73
N MET A 81 -3.63 22.91 3.83
CA MET A 81 -3.69 22.37 5.19
C MET A 81 -4.91 21.48 5.43
N SER A 82 -6.09 21.89 4.97
CA SER A 82 -7.30 21.08 5.06
C SER A 82 -7.18 19.78 4.27
N SER A 83 -6.58 19.83 3.07
CA SER A 83 -6.34 18.65 2.23
C SER A 83 -5.34 17.70 2.91
N LEU A 84 -4.28 18.24 3.52
CA LEU A 84 -3.31 17.45 4.28
C LEU A 84 -3.97 16.75 5.48
N LYS A 85 -4.79 17.46 6.27
CA LYS A 85 -5.55 16.87 7.38
C LYS A 85 -6.47 15.73 6.91
N LEU A 86 -7.19 15.94 5.81
CA LEU A 86 -8.06 14.92 5.22
C LEU A 86 -7.27 13.64 4.87
N TYR A 87 -6.12 13.77 4.22
CA TYR A 87 -5.31 12.62 3.85
C TYR A 87 -4.63 11.94 5.04
N LEU A 88 -4.20 12.70 6.05
CA LEU A 88 -3.67 12.14 7.28
C LEU A 88 -4.74 11.34 8.03
N ALA A 89 -5.98 11.83 8.09
CA ALA A 89 -7.10 11.11 8.69
C ALA A 89 -7.36 9.77 7.96
N GLU A 90 -7.33 9.76 6.62
CA GLU A 90 -7.48 8.53 5.83
C GLU A 90 -6.30 7.57 5.97
N TYR A 91 -5.08 8.10 6.11
CA TYR A 91 -3.89 7.29 6.36
C TYR A 91 -3.95 6.60 7.73
N VAL A 92 -4.35 7.34 8.77
CA VAL A 92 -4.58 6.78 10.12
C VAL A 92 -5.71 5.74 10.09
N TYR A 93 -6.80 6.02 9.38
CA TYR A 93 -7.89 5.07 9.21
C TYR A 93 -7.42 3.77 8.53
N ALA A 94 -6.69 3.86 7.42
CA ALA A 94 -6.15 2.68 6.74
C ALA A 94 -5.18 1.89 7.63
N THR A 95 -4.34 2.60 8.41
CA THR A 95 -3.47 1.98 9.42
C THR A 95 -4.26 1.18 10.44
N SER A 96 -5.38 1.74 10.95
CA SER A 96 -6.22 1.04 11.93
C SER A 96 -6.85 -0.23 11.35
N LYS A 97 -7.20 -0.22 10.05
CA LYS A 97 -7.78 -1.38 9.35
C LYS A 97 -6.77 -2.49 9.11
N ILE A 98 -5.51 -2.14 8.82
CA ILE A 98 -4.41 -3.11 8.71
C ILE A 98 -4.11 -3.72 10.08
N LYS A 99 -4.00 -2.90 11.13
CA LYS A 99 -3.76 -3.40 12.50
C LYS A 99 -4.86 -4.36 12.99
N LYS A 100 -6.11 -4.16 12.55
CA LYS A 100 -7.23 -5.06 12.85
C LYS A 100 -7.23 -6.33 11.99
N ASN A 101 -6.78 -6.23 10.74
CA ASN A 101 -6.72 -7.34 9.80
C ASN A 101 -5.62 -7.07 8.76
N ILE A 102 -4.49 -7.76 8.91
CA ILE A 102 -3.34 -7.59 8.03
C ILE A 102 -3.66 -7.94 6.57
N SER A 103 -4.62 -8.84 6.34
CA SER A 103 -5.09 -9.26 5.02
C SER A 103 -6.10 -8.32 4.37
N ASN A 104 -6.19 -7.08 4.86
CA ASN A 104 -6.99 -6.06 4.23
C ASN A 104 -6.25 -5.40 3.06
N PHE A 105 -6.21 -6.09 1.91
CA PHE A 105 -5.62 -5.56 0.68
C PHE A 105 -6.10 -4.15 0.32
N SER A 106 -7.38 -3.85 0.55
CA SER A 106 -7.94 -2.54 0.21
C SER A 106 -7.38 -1.41 1.09
N ALA A 107 -7.00 -1.71 2.33
CA ALA A 107 -6.34 -0.75 3.21
C ALA A 107 -4.89 -0.50 2.77
N TRP A 108 -4.12 -1.55 2.46
CA TRP A 108 -2.77 -1.44 1.88
C TRP A 108 -2.77 -0.65 0.57
N HIS A 109 -3.68 -0.97 -0.33
CA HIS A 109 -3.85 -0.23 -1.58
C HIS A 109 -4.21 1.23 -1.33
N SER A 110 -5.06 1.53 -0.34
CA SER A 110 -5.39 2.92 -0.01
C SER A 110 -4.14 3.68 0.47
N ARG A 111 -3.25 3.05 1.24
CA ARG A 111 -1.96 3.66 1.65
C ARG A 111 -1.08 4.01 0.45
N SER A 112 -0.93 3.12 -0.53
CA SER A 112 -0.09 3.40 -1.71
C SER A 112 -0.61 4.56 -2.56
N LYS A 113 -1.90 4.91 -2.42
CA LYS A 113 -2.50 6.11 -3.06
C LYS A 113 -2.42 7.36 -2.19
N LEU A 114 -2.47 7.23 -0.86
CA LEU A 114 -2.42 8.35 0.08
C LEU A 114 -1.00 8.87 0.29
N ILE A 115 -0.01 7.98 0.40
CA ILE A 115 1.37 8.34 0.70
C ILE A 115 1.91 9.40 -0.30
N PRO A 116 1.82 9.21 -1.63
CA PRO A 116 2.31 10.22 -2.57
C PRO A 116 1.65 11.59 -2.41
N LYS A 117 0.33 11.60 -2.15
CA LYS A 117 -0.44 12.84 -1.94
C LYS A 117 0.03 13.59 -0.69
N ILE A 118 0.24 12.87 0.41
CA ILE A 118 0.73 13.46 1.66
C ILE A 118 2.15 13.98 1.46
N MET A 119 3.04 13.18 0.85
CA MET A 119 4.42 13.59 0.60
C MET A 119 4.49 14.91 -0.18
N ILE A 120 3.76 15.01 -1.31
CA ILE A 120 3.68 16.24 -2.12
C ILE A 120 3.21 17.44 -1.29
N LEU A 121 2.18 17.26 -0.46
CA LEU A 121 1.65 18.35 0.37
C LEU A 121 2.58 18.75 1.51
N THR A 122 3.47 17.86 1.94
CA THR A 122 4.48 18.16 2.98
C THR A 122 5.81 18.65 2.43
N SER A 123 6.09 18.44 1.14
CA SER A 123 7.33 18.88 0.50
C SER A 123 7.47 20.40 0.52
N GLY A 124 8.56 20.89 1.11
CA GLY A 124 8.87 22.33 1.16
C GLY A 124 8.02 23.14 2.15
N VAL A 125 7.17 22.50 2.95
CA VAL A 125 6.34 23.17 3.97
C VAL A 125 7.04 23.12 5.33
N ASN A 126 7.62 24.26 5.73
CA ASN A 126 8.34 24.38 7.01
C ASN A 126 7.39 24.52 8.21
N ASP A 127 6.26 25.19 8.02
CA ASP A 127 5.21 25.39 9.03
C ASP A 127 3.93 24.68 8.59
N MET A 128 3.68 23.53 9.22
CA MET A 128 2.50 22.71 8.95
C MET A 128 1.28 23.13 9.80
N GLY A 129 1.32 24.28 10.48
CA GLY A 129 0.22 24.77 11.31
C GLY A 129 -0.24 23.78 12.39
N ASP A 130 -1.45 24.00 12.92
CA ASP A 130 -2.07 23.08 13.87
C ASP A 130 -2.70 21.89 13.13
N LEU A 131 -2.05 20.72 13.20
CA LEU A 131 -2.55 19.45 12.67
C LEU A 131 -3.31 18.61 13.71
N GLY A 132 -3.50 19.11 14.93
CA GLY A 132 -4.17 18.41 16.02
C GLY A 132 -3.58 17.02 16.27
N GLU A 133 -4.45 16.00 16.30
CA GLU A 133 -4.06 14.60 16.54
C GLU A 133 -3.13 14.01 15.46
N TYR A 134 -2.99 14.65 14.29
CA TYR A 134 -2.14 14.17 13.20
C TYR A 134 -0.71 14.74 13.24
N ALA A 135 -0.38 15.57 14.23
CA ALA A 135 0.93 16.22 14.35
C ALA A 135 2.10 15.24 14.44
N GLU A 136 1.91 14.08 15.08
CA GLU A 136 2.93 13.02 15.14
C GLU A 136 3.02 12.25 13.82
N THR A 137 1.87 11.93 13.21
CA THR A 137 1.81 11.17 11.95
C THR A 137 2.52 11.91 10.83
N VAL A 138 2.35 13.23 10.74
CA VAL A 138 3.00 14.03 9.69
C VAL A 138 4.53 14.06 9.83
N GLN A 139 5.09 13.84 11.02
CA GLN A 139 6.55 13.80 11.21
C GLN A 139 7.19 12.60 10.50
N LEU A 140 6.41 11.55 10.17
CA LEU A 140 6.88 10.43 9.36
C LEU A 140 7.17 10.88 7.92
N PHE A 141 6.36 11.80 7.39
CA PHE A 141 6.42 12.24 5.99
C PHE A 141 7.50 13.30 5.72
N LYS A 142 8.17 13.81 6.76
CA LYS A 142 9.28 14.77 6.61
C LYS A 142 10.56 14.17 6.01
N SER A 143 10.71 12.85 6.03
CA SER A 143 11.87 12.15 5.50
C SER A 143 11.41 10.89 4.78
N PRO A 144 11.68 10.74 3.47
CA PRO A 144 11.29 9.54 2.72
C PRO A 144 11.91 8.27 3.29
N LEU A 145 13.15 8.35 3.79
CA LEU A 145 13.81 7.22 4.47
C LEU A 145 13.10 6.83 5.76
N LYS A 146 12.71 7.81 6.59
CA LYS A 146 11.97 7.54 7.84
C LYS A 146 10.61 6.90 7.55
N LEU A 147 9.89 7.43 6.57
CA LEU A 147 8.62 6.87 6.13
C LEU A 147 8.79 5.45 5.59
N LEU A 148 9.79 5.22 4.72
CA LEU A 148 10.05 3.90 4.16
C LEU A 148 10.35 2.86 5.25
N ASN A 149 11.22 3.19 6.21
CA ASN A 149 11.52 2.28 7.32
C ASN A 149 10.26 1.97 8.15
N TYR A 150 9.45 2.99 8.45
CA TYR A 150 8.18 2.78 9.16
C TYR A 150 7.22 1.85 8.41
N GLU A 151 7.08 2.03 7.09
CA GLU A 151 6.24 1.17 6.25
C GLU A 151 6.81 -0.25 6.13
N LEU A 152 8.13 -0.40 6.02
CA LEU A 152 8.81 -1.70 5.98
C LEU A 152 8.71 -2.44 7.32
N ASP A 153 8.71 -1.76 8.46
CA ASP A 153 8.47 -2.38 9.77
C ASP A 153 7.03 -2.88 9.91
N LEU A 154 6.07 -2.14 9.37
CA LEU A 154 4.67 -2.57 9.32
C LEU A 154 4.50 -3.80 8.40
N VAL A 155 5.18 -3.81 7.25
CA VAL A 155 5.25 -4.96 6.35
C VAL A 155 5.91 -6.16 7.02
N LYS A 156 7.04 -5.96 7.72
CA LYS A 156 7.74 -7.00 8.47
C LYS A 156 6.81 -7.63 9.49
N THR A 157 6.12 -6.81 10.28
CA THR A 157 5.11 -7.32 11.23
C THR A 157 4.05 -8.15 10.51
N GLY A 158 3.56 -7.68 9.36
CA GLY A 158 2.53 -8.39 8.61
C GLY A 158 2.97 -9.73 8.03
N MET A 159 4.14 -9.79 7.40
CA MET A 159 4.63 -11.03 6.78
C MET A 159 5.01 -12.11 7.81
N PHE A 160 5.47 -11.71 9.00
CA PHE A 160 5.70 -12.65 10.11
C PHE A 160 4.41 -13.11 10.81
N MET A 161 3.29 -12.41 10.62
CA MET A 161 1.98 -12.86 11.13
C MET A 161 1.28 -13.81 10.15
N ASP A 162 1.42 -13.58 8.84
CA ASP A 162 0.88 -14.43 7.79
C ASP A 162 1.72 -14.31 6.51
N ALA A 163 2.66 -15.23 6.33
CA ALA A 163 3.53 -15.26 5.16
C ALA A 163 2.77 -15.65 3.87
N ALA A 164 1.57 -16.21 3.96
CA ALA A 164 0.75 -16.52 2.79
C ALA A 164 0.01 -15.28 2.25
N ASP A 165 -0.01 -14.17 2.99
CA ASP A 165 -0.73 -12.97 2.61
C ASP A 165 -0.06 -12.18 1.47
N THR A 166 -0.61 -12.34 0.27
CA THR A 166 -0.18 -11.61 -0.93
C THR A 166 -0.22 -10.09 -0.80
N SER A 167 -1.05 -9.52 0.07
CA SER A 167 -1.20 -8.07 0.21
C SER A 167 0.07 -7.41 0.72
N VAL A 168 0.71 -8.03 1.70
CA VAL A 168 1.94 -7.54 2.35
C VAL A 168 3.09 -7.56 1.35
N TRP A 169 3.23 -8.66 0.61
CA TRP A 169 4.23 -8.82 -0.43
C TRP A 169 4.08 -7.79 -1.55
N LEU A 170 2.87 -7.56 -2.05
CA LEU A 170 2.62 -6.55 -3.09
C LEU A 170 2.94 -5.13 -2.61
N PHE A 171 2.60 -4.80 -1.36
CA PHE A 171 2.93 -3.50 -0.79
C PHE A 171 4.44 -3.32 -0.60
N MET A 172 5.14 -4.36 -0.15
CA MET A 172 6.61 -4.37 -0.05
C MET A 172 7.28 -4.13 -1.41
N ARG A 173 6.81 -4.79 -2.47
CA ARG A 173 7.34 -4.56 -3.83
C ARG A 173 7.20 -3.11 -4.24
N TRP A 174 6.05 -2.50 -3.98
CA TRP A 174 5.82 -1.08 -4.25
C TRP A 174 6.79 -0.18 -3.47
N LEU A 175 6.98 -0.40 -2.16
CA LEU A 175 7.93 0.37 -1.34
C LEU A 175 9.37 0.30 -1.86
N LEU A 176 9.79 -0.87 -2.37
CA LEU A 176 11.17 -1.10 -2.83
C LEU A 176 11.44 -0.66 -4.27
N THR A 177 10.41 -0.30 -5.03
CA THR A 177 10.54 0.04 -6.47
C THR A 177 9.99 1.39 -6.86
N ASP A 178 9.04 1.95 -6.11
CA ASP A 178 8.44 3.23 -6.47
C ASP A 178 9.46 4.37 -6.33
N ASP A 179 9.52 5.18 -7.38
CA ASP A 179 10.45 6.30 -7.54
C ASP A 179 10.36 7.32 -6.39
N ILE A 180 9.20 7.42 -5.72
CA ILE A 180 9.01 8.33 -4.59
C ILE A 180 9.93 8.01 -3.41
N PHE A 181 10.32 6.75 -3.25
CA PHE A 181 11.27 6.30 -2.23
C PHE A 181 12.65 6.11 -2.84
N VAL A 182 12.74 5.40 -3.95
CA VAL A 182 14.00 4.88 -4.47
C VAL A 182 14.92 5.99 -5.01
N ASN A 183 14.37 7.04 -5.63
CA ASN A 183 15.18 8.07 -6.29
C ASN A 183 16.04 8.86 -5.31
N GLU A 184 15.53 9.20 -4.13
CA GLU A 184 16.33 9.90 -3.12
C GLU A 184 17.39 8.98 -2.52
N LEU A 185 17.03 7.72 -2.24
CA LEU A 185 17.95 6.75 -1.64
C LEU A 185 19.14 6.40 -2.55
N LYS A 186 18.93 6.41 -3.88
CA LYS A 186 20.00 6.22 -4.87
C LYS A 186 20.89 7.45 -5.04
N LYS A 187 20.38 8.65 -4.78
CA LYS A 187 21.17 9.90 -4.84
C LYS A 187 22.03 10.10 -3.60
N SER A 188 21.61 9.54 -2.47
CA SER A 188 22.39 9.54 -1.23
C SER A 188 23.73 8.84 -1.47
N SER A 189 24.83 9.52 -1.13
CA SER A 189 26.23 9.13 -1.40
C SER A 189 26.71 7.87 -0.67
N GLY A 190 25.84 7.12 0.02
CA GLY A 190 26.21 6.07 0.98
C GLY A 190 25.51 4.72 0.78
N ASP A 191 25.31 4.26 -0.46
CA ASP A 191 24.70 2.95 -0.79
C ASP A 191 23.41 2.63 -0.01
N THR A 192 22.66 3.65 0.41
CA THR A 192 21.53 3.50 1.33
C THR A 192 20.45 2.61 0.74
N TYR A 193 20.18 2.72 -0.56
CA TYR A 193 19.23 1.85 -1.24
C TYR A 193 19.67 0.37 -1.19
N LEU A 194 20.96 0.11 -1.41
CA LEU A 194 21.50 -1.25 -1.36
C LEU A 194 21.42 -1.83 0.06
N GLN A 195 21.73 -1.04 1.08
CA GLN A 195 21.60 -1.44 2.48
C GLN A 195 20.17 -1.81 2.85
N ILE A 196 19.18 -1.03 2.38
CA ILE A 196 17.76 -1.36 2.60
C ILE A 196 17.40 -2.68 1.92
N LEU A 197 17.83 -2.90 0.68
CA LEU A 197 17.57 -4.16 -0.03
C LEU A 197 18.22 -5.36 0.68
N GLU A 198 19.46 -5.23 1.14
CA GLU A 198 20.17 -6.28 1.88
C GLU A 198 19.49 -6.60 3.22
N GLN A 199 19.04 -5.57 3.95
CA GLN A 199 18.27 -5.76 5.18
C GLN A 199 16.94 -6.47 4.92
N GLN A 200 16.24 -6.10 3.84
CA GLN A 200 14.99 -6.76 3.48
C GLN A 200 15.20 -8.20 3.00
N LEU A 201 16.28 -8.47 2.26
CA LEU A 201 16.65 -9.83 1.87
C LEU A 201 16.90 -10.70 3.11
N SER A 202 17.63 -10.17 4.10
CA SER A 202 17.89 -10.84 5.38
C SER A 202 16.60 -11.16 6.12
N ASN A 203 15.71 -10.17 6.30
CA ASN A 203 14.42 -10.34 6.97
C ASN A 203 13.53 -11.42 6.31
N VAL A 204 13.47 -11.46 4.97
CA VAL A 204 12.65 -12.43 4.24
C VAL A 204 13.29 -13.82 4.26
N THR A 205 14.62 -13.91 4.26
CA THR A 205 15.33 -15.19 4.40
C THR A 205 15.10 -15.80 5.78
N GLU A 206 15.20 -15.00 6.84
CA GLU A 206 14.87 -15.40 8.22
C GLU A 206 13.44 -15.93 8.31
N LEU A 207 12.45 -15.21 7.75
CA LEU A 207 11.07 -15.68 7.72
C LEU A 207 10.91 -16.99 6.94
N ASN A 208 11.59 -17.15 5.81
CA ASN A 208 11.54 -18.39 5.03
C ASN A 208 12.07 -19.59 5.81
N GLU A 209 13.15 -19.40 6.59
CA GLU A 209 13.71 -20.43 7.46
C GLU A 209 12.70 -20.85 8.54
N LEU A 210 12.06 -19.88 9.20
CA LEU A 210 11.02 -20.14 10.20
C LEU A 210 9.82 -20.90 9.60
N GLU A 211 9.31 -20.45 8.46
CA GLU A 211 8.19 -21.09 7.76
C GLU A 211 8.53 -22.53 7.32
N LYS A 212 9.80 -22.76 6.96
CA LYS A 212 10.29 -24.08 6.59
C LYS A 212 10.36 -25.01 7.80
N GLU A 213 10.81 -24.52 8.96
CA GLU A 213 10.82 -25.29 10.21
C GLU A 213 9.40 -25.66 10.67
N ASP A 214 8.44 -24.75 10.51
CA ASP A 214 7.04 -24.97 10.86
C ASP A 214 6.27 -25.83 9.85
N SER A 215 6.80 -25.97 8.62
CA SER A 215 6.19 -26.78 7.56
C SER A 215 6.34 -28.28 7.84
N PRO A 216 5.24 -29.08 7.84
CA PRO A 216 5.33 -30.53 8.00
C PRO A 216 6.19 -31.23 6.95
N LEU A 217 6.33 -30.61 5.78
CA LEU A 217 7.12 -31.10 4.65
C LEU A 217 8.54 -30.51 4.64
N GLN A 218 8.88 -29.61 5.56
CA GLN A 218 10.13 -28.85 5.59
C GLN A 218 10.43 -28.15 4.25
N HIS A 219 9.38 -27.66 3.60
CA HIS A 219 9.48 -26.92 2.34
C HIS A 219 9.51 -25.42 2.59
N ASP A 220 10.28 -24.72 1.77
CA ASP A 220 10.34 -23.26 1.75
C ASP A 220 8.97 -22.63 1.42
N ASN A 221 8.73 -21.42 1.95
CA ASN A 221 7.49 -20.70 1.70
C ASN A 221 7.53 -20.03 0.31
N VAL A 222 6.53 -20.33 -0.54
CA VAL A 222 6.45 -19.81 -1.92
C VAL A 222 6.48 -18.28 -1.98
N GLY A 223 5.83 -17.59 -1.04
CA GLY A 223 5.82 -16.12 -0.96
C GLY A 223 7.20 -15.56 -0.65
N CYS A 224 7.89 -16.17 0.33
CA CYS A 224 9.24 -15.77 0.71
C CYS A 224 10.24 -16.00 -0.43
N VAL A 225 10.23 -17.17 -1.08
CA VAL A 225 11.15 -17.47 -2.20
C VAL A 225 10.92 -16.51 -3.38
N LYS A 226 9.67 -16.19 -3.72
CA LYS A 226 9.35 -15.16 -4.74
C LYS A 226 9.93 -13.80 -4.37
N MET A 227 9.83 -13.40 -3.10
CA MET A 227 10.34 -12.12 -2.64
C MET A 227 11.88 -12.09 -2.58
N ILE A 228 12.53 -13.21 -2.21
CA ILE A 228 13.98 -13.38 -2.28
C ILE A 228 14.48 -13.19 -3.71
N VAL A 229 13.86 -13.87 -4.69
CA VAL A 229 14.19 -13.69 -6.12
C VAL A 229 14.08 -12.22 -6.53
N PHE A 230 12.97 -11.58 -6.15
CA PHE A 230 12.72 -10.17 -6.49
C PHE A 230 13.77 -9.23 -5.89
N ILE A 231 14.07 -9.35 -4.59
CA ILE A 231 15.04 -8.48 -3.90
C ILE A 231 16.46 -8.73 -4.43
N ARG A 232 16.85 -9.99 -4.66
CA ARG A 232 18.16 -10.33 -5.25
C ARG A 232 18.32 -9.73 -6.64
N ALA A 233 17.29 -9.78 -7.48
CA ALA A 233 17.32 -9.14 -8.78
C ALA A 233 17.48 -7.61 -8.66
N LEU A 234 16.84 -6.95 -7.67
CA LEU A 234 17.06 -5.52 -7.41
C LEU A 234 18.49 -5.22 -6.94
N ILE A 235 19.06 -6.05 -6.06
CA ILE A 235 20.46 -5.94 -5.60
C ILE A 235 21.42 -6.10 -6.77
N ASN A 236 21.22 -7.10 -7.62
CA ASN A 236 22.05 -7.33 -8.81
C ASN A 236 21.97 -6.16 -9.78
N LYS A 237 20.76 -5.62 -10.00
CA LYS A 237 20.57 -4.41 -10.80
C LYS A 237 21.36 -3.22 -10.25
N GLN A 238 21.32 -3.00 -8.94
CA GLN A 238 22.05 -1.90 -8.29
C GLN A 238 23.57 -2.09 -8.35
N ARG A 239 24.05 -3.33 -8.31
CA ARG A 239 25.47 -3.69 -8.42
C ARG A 239 25.96 -3.84 -9.87
N GLU A 240 25.14 -3.49 -10.85
CA GLU A 240 25.43 -3.63 -12.30
C GLU A 240 25.81 -5.07 -12.71
N LYS A 241 25.22 -6.06 -12.05
CA LYS A 241 25.38 -7.50 -12.35
C LYS A 241 24.20 -8.04 -13.15
N ALA A 242 24.39 -9.23 -13.73
CA ALA A 242 23.29 -9.97 -14.34
C ALA A 242 22.16 -10.22 -13.32
N LEU A 243 20.91 -9.97 -13.72
CA LEU A 243 19.76 -10.16 -12.81
C LEU A 243 19.57 -11.64 -12.44
N LEU A 244 19.81 -12.54 -13.40
CA LEU A 244 19.79 -13.99 -13.24
C LEU A 244 21.19 -14.48 -12.82
N ASP A 245 21.50 -14.38 -11.54
CA ASP A 245 22.67 -15.07 -10.98
C ASP A 245 22.32 -16.52 -10.61
N LYS A 246 23.33 -17.26 -10.13
CA LYS A 246 23.19 -18.66 -9.73
C LYS A 246 22.09 -18.85 -8.68
N GLU A 247 22.03 -17.98 -7.67
CA GLU A 247 21.12 -18.09 -6.53
C GLU A 247 19.66 -17.78 -6.93
N VAL A 248 19.47 -16.82 -7.83
CA VAL A 248 18.18 -16.52 -8.45
C VAL A 248 17.67 -17.69 -9.28
N ILE A 249 18.55 -18.29 -10.10
CA ILE A 249 18.18 -19.47 -10.92
C ILE A 249 17.81 -20.66 -10.03
N GLU A 250 18.59 -20.92 -8.96
CA GLU A 250 18.28 -21.97 -7.98
C GLU A 250 16.91 -21.75 -7.32
N SER A 251 16.63 -20.51 -6.90
CA SER A 251 15.34 -20.13 -6.30
C SER A 251 14.17 -20.28 -7.28
N LEU A 252 14.36 -19.93 -8.56
CA LEU A 252 13.33 -20.10 -9.60
C LEU A 252 13.07 -21.58 -9.89
N ASN A 253 14.11 -22.40 -9.97
CA ASN A 253 13.95 -23.85 -10.12
C ASN A 253 13.17 -24.44 -8.95
N LEU A 254 13.50 -24.05 -7.71
CA LEU A 254 12.75 -24.45 -6.52
C LEU A 254 11.26 -24.05 -6.63
N LEU A 255 10.96 -22.84 -7.10
CA LEU A 255 9.58 -22.39 -7.32
C LEU A 255 8.81 -23.23 -8.36
N THR A 256 9.50 -23.81 -9.35
CA THR A 256 8.84 -24.71 -10.33
C THR A 256 8.32 -26.00 -9.69
N GLU A 257 8.91 -26.42 -8.56
CA GLU A 257 8.50 -27.59 -7.80
C GLU A 257 7.45 -27.22 -6.75
N LEU A 258 7.63 -26.09 -6.05
CA LEU A 258 6.75 -25.64 -4.97
C LEU A 258 5.42 -25.04 -5.43
N ASP A 259 5.36 -24.40 -6.61
CA ASP A 259 4.14 -23.76 -7.15
C ASP A 259 3.89 -24.23 -8.60
N PRO A 260 3.47 -25.50 -8.79
CA PRO A 260 3.36 -26.10 -10.12
C PRO A 260 2.33 -25.39 -11.02
N LEU A 261 1.32 -24.74 -10.45
CA LEU A 261 0.33 -23.95 -11.20
C LEU A 261 0.95 -22.75 -11.91
N ARG A 262 2.08 -22.23 -11.43
CA ARG A 262 2.81 -21.10 -12.01
C ARG A 262 4.17 -21.49 -12.60
N LYS A 263 4.44 -22.79 -12.75
CA LYS A 263 5.70 -23.31 -13.31
C LYS A 263 6.12 -22.61 -14.60
N GLY A 264 5.18 -22.40 -15.53
CA GLY A 264 5.46 -21.72 -16.79
C GLY A 264 6.04 -20.31 -16.59
N HIS A 265 5.50 -19.55 -15.63
CA HIS A 265 5.99 -18.21 -15.32
C HIS A 265 7.44 -18.20 -14.82
N TYR A 266 7.83 -19.15 -13.96
CA TYR A 266 9.23 -19.22 -13.47
C TYR A 266 10.19 -19.66 -14.57
N LEU A 267 9.77 -20.59 -15.44
CA LEU A 267 10.56 -20.98 -16.61
C LEU A 267 10.74 -19.80 -17.57
N ASP A 268 9.69 -19.01 -17.80
CA ASP A 268 9.77 -17.78 -18.59
C ASP A 268 10.75 -16.78 -17.95
N GLN A 269 10.79 -16.66 -16.63
CA GLN A 269 11.77 -15.83 -15.93
C GLN A 269 13.22 -16.34 -16.09
N ILE A 270 13.46 -17.65 -15.98
CA ILE A 270 14.78 -18.27 -16.21
C ILE A 270 15.25 -18.02 -17.65
N ASN A 271 14.34 -18.12 -18.62
CA ASN A 271 14.63 -17.90 -20.03
C ASN A 271 14.66 -16.42 -20.45
N GLY A 272 14.45 -15.49 -19.52
CA GLY A 272 14.42 -14.04 -19.81
C GLY A 272 13.20 -13.56 -20.60
N LEU A 273 12.15 -14.38 -20.70
CA LEU A 273 10.87 -14.06 -21.36
C LEU A 273 9.90 -13.30 -20.45
N SER A 274 10.10 -13.37 -19.12
CA SER A 274 9.33 -12.63 -18.12
C SER A 274 10.25 -11.84 -17.19
N PRO A 275 9.89 -10.61 -16.75
CA PRO A 275 10.76 -9.83 -15.89
C PRO A 275 10.85 -10.40 -14.46
N LEU A 276 11.99 -10.17 -13.82
CA LEU A 276 12.20 -10.42 -12.38
C LEU A 276 11.79 -9.21 -11.51
N THR A 277 11.86 -8.01 -12.08
CA THR A 277 11.69 -6.72 -11.38
C THR A 277 10.61 -5.87 -12.05
N CYS A 278 9.38 -6.41 -12.14
CA CYS A 278 8.19 -5.70 -12.61
C CYS A 278 7.07 -5.69 -11.56
#